data_AF-A0A935Q4I8-F1
#
_entry.id   AF-A0A935Q4I8-F1
#
_cell.length_a   1.000
_cell.length_b   1.000
_cell.length_c   1.000
_cell.angle_alpha   90.00
_cell.angle_beta   90.00
_cell.angle_gamma   90.00
#
_symmetry.space_group_name_H-M   'P 1'
#
loop_
_entity.id
_entity.type
_entity.pdbx_description
1 polymer ?
#
loop_
_entity_poly.entity_id
_entity_poly.type
_entity_poly.pdbx_seq_one_letter_code
_entity_poly.pdbx_strand_id
1 'polypeptide(L)' 'NIDWQIWITTGAKPLPRKLVITNRSDEARPQSVQYFDWNLKPTFKDSIFKFTPPKGATAVELRSLEKKGEGAPK' A
#
# COMPACT_ATOMS: atom_id res chain seq x y z
N ASN A 1 11.52 8.11 -8.00
CA ASN A 1 11.74 6.83 -8.70
C ASN A 1 11.70 5.72 -7.65
N ILE A 2 10.75 4.79 -7.78
CA ILE A 2 10.55 3.70 -6.83
C ILE A 2 10.85 2.40 -7.54
N ASP A 3 11.61 1.54 -6.88
CA ASP A 3 11.88 0.18 -7.31
C ASP A 3 11.27 -0.80 -6.33
N TRP A 4 10.82 -1.94 -6.83
CA TRP A 4 10.13 -2.92 -6.01
C TRP A 4 10.46 -4.35 -6.44
N GLN A 5 10.46 -5.23 -5.44
CA GLN A 5 10.65 -6.66 -5.63
C GLN A 5 9.54 -7.40 -4.90
N ILE A 6 8.97 -8.41 -5.55
CA ILE A 6 8.04 -9.36 -4.92
C ILE A 6 8.63 -10.76 -4.99
N TRP A 7 8.59 -11.46 -3.87
CA TRP A 7 9.06 -12.84 -3.77
C TRP A 7 7.84 -13.74 -3.72
N ILE A 8 7.79 -14.76 -4.57
CA ILE A 8 6.64 -15.65 -4.72
C ILE A 8 7.11 -17.08 -4.42
N THR A 9 6.33 -17.82 -3.62
CA THR A 9 6.59 -19.24 -3.34
C THR A 9 6.57 -20.04 -4.64
N THR A 10 7.51 -20.97 -4.81
CA THR A 10 7.56 -21.85 -5.98
C THR A 10 6.57 -23.01 -5.85
N GLY A 11 6.17 -23.62 -6.98
CA GLY A 11 5.32 -24.81 -7.01
C GLY A 11 3.82 -24.49 -7.14
N ALA A 12 2.97 -25.43 -6.70
CA ALA A 12 1.53 -25.43 -7.03
C ALA A 12 0.70 -24.30 -6.39
N LYS A 13 1.25 -23.57 -5.40
CA LYS A 13 0.56 -22.47 -4.70
C LYS A 13 1.46 -21.23 -4.66
N PRO A 14 1.54 -20.47 -5.76
CA PRO A 14 2.40 -19.30 -5.85
C PRO A 14 1.81 -18.14 -5.05
N LEU A 15 2.26 -17.98 -3.80
CA LEU A 15 1.84 -16.91 -2.91
C LEU A 15 2.99 -15.93 -2.68
N PRO A 16 2.71 -14.61 -2.63
CA PRO A 16 3.71 -13.64 -2.20
C PRO A 16 4.25 -13.96 -0.80
N ARG A 17 5.54 -13.75 -0.55
CA ARG A 17 6.16 -13.98 0.77
C ARG A 17 6.84 -12.74 1.31
N LYS A 18 7.33 -11.89 0.41
CA LYS A 18 8.04 -10.67 0.74
C LYS A 18 7.79 -9.61 -0.32
N LEU A 19 7.61 -8.38 0.11
CA LEU A 19 7.63 -7.18 -0.72
C LEU A 19 8.77 -6.28 -0.22
N VAL A 20 9.62 -5.85 -1.14
CA VAL A 20 10.65 -4.84 -0.88
C VAL A 20 10.36 -3.64 -1.75
N ILE A 21 10.29 -2.45 -1.16
CA ILE A 21 10.17 -1.18 -1.88
C ILE A 21 11.40 -0.35 -1.55
N THR A 22 12.11 0.09 -2.58
CA THR A 22 13.31 0.94 -2.47
C THR A 22 13.00 2.32 -3.04
N ASN A 23 13.18 3.36 -2.24
CA ASN A 23 13.12 4.73 -2.75
C ASN A 23 14.46 5.10 -3.39
N ARG A 24 14.54 5.07 -4.72
CA ARG A 24 15.77 5.40 -5.47
C ARG A 24 15.98 6.92 -5.67
N SER A 25 15.01 7.74 -5.29
CA SER A 25 15.16 9.21 -5.33
C SER A 25 15.96 9.77 -4.15
N ASP A 26 16.16 8.96 -3.11
CA ASP A 26 17.03 9.26 -1.98
C ASP A 26 18.37 8.52 -2.15
N GLU A 27 19.48 9.19 -1.90
CA GLU A 27 20.83 8.62 -2.01
C GLU A 27 21.06 7.46 -1.04
N ALA A 28 20.48 7.53 0.17
CA ALA A 28 20.54 6.46 1.16
C ALA A 28 19.71 5.23 0.73
N ARG A 29 18.89 5.37 -0.31
CA ARG A 29 18.04 4.32 -0.90
C ARG A 29 17.29 3.50 0.15
N PRO A 30 16.49 4.16 1.02
CA PRO A 30 15.82 3.47 2.11
C PRO A 30 14.87 2.40 1.56
N GLN A 31 14.78 1.29 2.31
CA GLN A 31 13.96 0.14 1.96
C GLN A 31 12.86 -0.09 2.99
N SER A 32 11.65 -0.33 2.50
CA SER A 32 10.56 -0.89 3.28
C SER A 32 10.39 -2.36 2.92
N VAL A 33 10.36 -3.24 3.93
CA VAL A 33 10.32 -4.70 3.75
C VAL A 33 9.14 -5.27 4.51
N GLN A 34 8.19 -5.85 3.79
CA GLN A 34 7.01 -6.51 4.36
C GLN A 34 7.06 -8.00 4.10
N TYR A 35 6.70 -8.80 5.10
CA TYR A 35 6.54 -10.25 5.00
C TYR A 35 5.06 -10.61 5.07
N PHE A 36 4.64 -11.56 4.23
CA PHE A 36 3.25 -11.99 4.16
C PHE A 36 3.10 -13.38 4.74
N ASP A 37 2.14 -13.53 5.64
CA ASP A 37 1.63 -14.81 6.08
C ASP A 37 0.18 -14.97 5.65
N TRP A 38 -0.15 -16.09 5.02
CA TRP A 38 -1.42 -16.25 4.31
C TRP A 38 -2.34 -17.23 5.02
N ASN A 39 -3.54 -16.74 5.35
CA ASN A 39 -4.70 -17.59 5.55
C ASN A 39 -5.56 -17.56 4.28
N LEU A 40 -5.61 -18.67 3.53
CA LEU A 40 -6.37 -18.78 2.27
C LEU A 40 -7.83 -19.20 2.45
N LYS A 41 -8.25 -19.50 3.68
CA LYS A 41 -9.65 -19.82 4.00
C LYS A 41 -10.13 -18.97 5.17
N PRO A 42 -10.01 -17.63 5.10
CA PRO A 42 -10.52 -16.79 6.16
C PRO A 42 -12.05 -16.76 6.09
N THR A 43 -12.69 -16.54 7.24
CA THR A 43 -14.11 -16.22 7.31
C THR A 43 -14.24 -14.82 7.89
N PHE A 44 -14.99 -13.96 7.21
CA PHE A 44 -15.20 -12.57 7.63
C PHE A 44 -16.70 -12.29 7.71
N LYS A 45 -17.08 -11.47 8.69
CA LYS A 45 -18.42 -10.87 8.76
C LYS A 45 -18.38 -9.53 8.03
N ASP A 46 -19.47 -9.14 7.38
CA ASP A 46 -19.60 -7.85 6.69
C ASP A 46 -19.27 -6.65 7.59
N SER A 47 -19.51 -6.77 8.90
CA SER A 47 -19.21 -5.73 9.88
C SER A 47 -17.73 -5.37 9.97
N ILE A 48 -16.81 -6.27 9.60
CA ILE A 48 -15.36 -6.00 9.63
C ILE A 48 -14.98 -4.91 8.61
N PHE A 49 -15.73 -4.81 7.52
CA PHE A 49 -15.49 -3.83 6.46
C PHE A 49 -16.30 -2.54 6.63
N LYS A 50 -17.03 -2.40 7.74
CA LYS A 50 -17.79 -1.18 8.07
C LYS A 50 -17.05 -0.39 9.14
N PHE A 51 -16.66 0.84 8.81
CA PHE A 51 -16.13 1.77 9.79
C PHE A 51 -17.28 2.46 10.53
N THR A 52 -17.31 2.33 11.86
CA THR A 52 -18.18 3.13 12.73
C THR A 52 -17.29 4.10 13.51
N PRO A 53 -17.42 5.42 13.30
CA PRO A 53 -16.56 6.38 13.97
C PRO A 53 -16.78 6.29 15.49
N PRO A 54 -15.70 6.21 16.31
CA PRO A 54 -15.85 6.29 17.76
C PRO A 54 -16.35 7.68 18.15
N LYS A 55 -16.92 7.78 19.35
CA LYS A 55 -17.39 9.06 19.91
C LYS A 55 -16.25 10.10 19.89
N GLY A 56 -16.54 11.28 19.35
CA GLY A 56 -15.57 12.39 19.26
C GLY A 56 -14.69 12.36 18.01
N ALA A 57 -14.82 11.37 17.13
CA ALA A 57 -14.14 11.40 15.84
C ALA A 57 -14.68 12.54 14.95
N THR A 58 -13.78 13.25 14.27
CA THR A 58 -14.11 14.29 13.29
C THR A 58 -13.78 13.78 11.88
N ALA A 59 -14.72 13.94 10.95
CA ALA A 59 -14.48 13.61 9.56
C ALA A 59 -13.51 14.63 8.93
N VAL A 60 -12.48 14.16 8.24
CA VAL A 60 -11.58 15.01 7.44
C VAL A 60 -12.02 14.92 5.99
N GLU A 61 -12.27 16.08 5.37
CA GLU A 61 -12.59 16.14 3.94
C GLU A 61 -11.36 15.73 3.11
N LEU A 62 -11.53 14.73 2.25
CA LEU A 62 -10.53 14.38 1.25
C LEU A 62 -10.59 15.41 0.13
N ARG A 63 -9.58 16.29 0.06
CA ARG A 63 -9.44 17.19 -1.08
C ARG A 63 -8.75 16.49 -2.24
N SER A 64 -9.27 16.72 -3.44
CA SER A 64 -8.61 16.31 -4.68
C SER A 64 -7.21 16.92 -4.74
N LEU A 65 -6.22 16.12 -5.13
CA LEU A 65 -4.93 16.65 -5.51
C LEU A 65 -5.13 17.39 -6.83
N GLU A 66 -5.09 18.72 -6.81
CA GLU A 66 -5.04 19.50 -8.05
C GLU A 66 -3.81 19.02 -8.83
N LYS A 67 -4.02 18.51 -10.05
CA LYS A 67 -2.91 18.32 -10.99
C LYS A 67 -2.31 19.71 -11.20
N LYS A 68 -1.12 19.95 -10.65
CA LYS A 68 -0.31 21.09 -11.07
C LYS A 68 -0.10 20.94 -12.57
N GLY A 69 -0.85 21.72 -13.34
CA GLY A 69 -0.70 21.82 -14.77
C GLY A 69 0.76 22.10 -15.08
N GLU A 70 1.26 21.38 -16.06
CA GLU A 70 2.50 21.67 -16.75
C GLU A 70 2.37 23.07 -17.36
N GLY A 71 2.72 24.07 -16.56
CA GLY A 71 2.86 25.43 -17.01
C GLY A 71 4.15 25.55 -17.80
N ALA A 72 4.11 25.23 -19.09
CA ALA A 72 4.78 26.11 -20.05
C ALA A 72 4.00 27.43 -20.05
N PRO A 73 4.64 28.60 -19.86
CA PRO A 73 5.36 29.27 -20.94
C PRO A 73 6.65 30.00 -20.44
N LYS A 74 7.61 30.49 -21.24
CA LYS A 74 7.63 31.10 -22.58
C LYS A 74 9.00 30.86 -23.19
#